data_AF-A0A7S2D0M0-F1
#
_entry.id   AF-A0A7S2D0M0-F1
#
_cell.length_a   1.000
_cell.length_b   1.000
_cell.length_c   1.000
_cell.angle_alpha   90.00
_cell.angle_beta   90.00
_cell.angle_gamma   90.00
#
_symmetry.space_group_name_H-M   'P 1'
#
loop_
_entity.id
_entity.type
_entity.pdbx_description
1 polymer ?
#
loop_
_entity_poly.entity_id
_entity_poly.type
_entity_poly.pdbx_seq_one_letter_code
_entity_poly.pdbx_strand_id
1 'polypeptide(L)'
;KLQVRTVSLGLQPRRIAHLTDSRAFAVAAISDPAWSTPGGGGGDMAADNNTSGLSDKSPVTSADEVHMVVFLDENRLEEKDRFVLDPLEQALSICALKFKDDPQEYLLVGTAYSGDQDEFEPTAGRILVFKLTDPSATSPGDGVASGGREEDEDDVMS
;
A
#
# COMPACT_ATOMS: atom_id res chain seq x y z
N LYS A 1 12.35 -25.95 -20.06
CA LYS A 1 11.04 -25.44 -20.53
C LYS A 1 10.47 -24.58 -19.40
N LEU A 2 10.12 -23.32 -19.68
CA LEU A 2 9.60 -22.37 -18.70
C LEU A 2 8.07 -22.30 -18.84
N GLN A 3 7.34 -22.33 -17.72
CA GLN A 3 5.91 -22.08 -17.66
C GLN A 3 5.68 -20.73 -16.97
N VAL A 4 4.89 -19.86 -17.59
CA VAL A 4 4.61 -18.51 -17.08
C VAL A 4 3.11 -18.41 -16.79
N ARG A 5 2.76 -17.87 -15.61
CA ARG A 5 1.40 -17.49 -15.22
C ARG A 5 1.37 -15.98 -15.04
N THR A 6 0.47 -15.30 -15.74
CA THR A 6 0.26 -13.86 -15.61
C THR A 6 -0.92 -13.58 -14.69
N VAL A 7 -0.77 -12.62 -13.77
CA VAL A 7 -1.86 -12.14 -12.91
C VAL A 7 -1.95 -10.63 -13.06
N SER A 8 -3.14 -10.14 -13.40
CA SER A 8 -3.40 -8.71 -13.55
C SER A 8 -3.69 -8.08 -12.20
N LEU A 9 -2.88 -7.11 -11.79
CA LEU A 9 -3.07 -6.40 -10.52
C LEU A 9 -3.93 -5.13 -10.65
N GLY A 10 -4.13 -4.61 -11.86
CA GLY A 10 -4.77 -3.31 -12.08
C GLY A 10 -3.98 -2.12 -11.51
N LEU A 11 -2.76 -2.37 -11.06
CA LEU A 11 -1.82 -1.43 -10.45
C LEU A 11 -0.47 -1.54 -11.15
N GLN A 12 0.42 -0.58 -10.90
CA GLN A 12 1.80 -0.64 -11.36
C GLN A 12 2.70 -1.24 -10.25
N PRO A 13 3.08 -2.54 -10.31
CA PRO A 13 3.96 -3.14 -9.31
C PRO A 13 5.38 -2.57 -9.39
N ARG A 14 6.00 -2.29 -8.24
CA ARG A 14 7.35 -1.70 -8.14
C ARG A 14 8.34 -2.60 -7.40
N ARG A 15 7.91 -3.26 -6.33
CA ARG A 15 8.70 -4.19 -5.52
C ARG A 15 7.84 -5.35 -5.04
N ILE A 16 8.46 -6.52 -4.85
CA ILE A 16 7.79 -7.72 -4.32
C ILE A 16 8.66 -8.39 -3.24
N ALA A 17 8.02 -8.90 -2.19
CA ALA A 17 8.62 -9.71 -1.15
C ALA A 17 7.71 -10.89 -0.83
N HIS A 18 8.29 -12.01 -0.42
CA HIS A 18 7.57 -13.19 0.03
C HIS A 18 7.60 -13.25 1.55
N LEU A 19 6.43 -13.29 2.18
CA LEU A 19 6.27 -13.59 3.60
C LEU A 19 5.95 -15.09 3.70
N THR A 20 6.95 -15.87 4.08
CA THR A 20 6.86 -17.33 4.04
C THR A 20 5.95 -17.85 5.14
N ASP A 21 6.00 -17.25 6.33
CA ASP A 21 5.21 -17.71 7.48
C ASP A 21 3.72 -17.40 7.28
N SER A 22 3.42 -16.25 6.68
CA SER A 22 2.04 -15.80 6.41
C SER A 22 1.50 -16.25 5.04
N ARG A 23 2.28 -17.03 4.28
CA ARG A 23 1.91 -17.58 2.97
C ARG A 23 1.37 -16.51 2.00
N ALA A 24 2.10 -15.40 1.92
CA ALA A 24 1.66 -14.22 1.19
C ALA A 24 2.80 -13.56 0.41
N PHE A 25 2.45 -12.92 -0.70
CA PHE A 25 3.32 -11.95 -1.37
C PHE A 25 2.90 -10.54 -0.98
N ALA A 26 3.86 -9.72 -0.56
CA ALA A 26 3.67 -8.29 -0.43
C ALA A 26 4.20 -7.59 -1.68
N VAL A 27 3.38 -6.73 -2.27
CA VAL A 27 3.71 -5.97 -3.47
C VAL A 27 3.55 -4.49 -3.18
N ALA A 28 4.65 -3.73 -3.26
CA ALA A 28 4.55 -2.28 -3.32
C ALA A 28 4.13 -1.88 -4.73
N ALA A 29 3.05 -1.11 -4.84
CA ALA A 29 2.42 -0.76 -6.11
C ALA A 29 1.92 0.69 -6.10
N ILE A 30 1.61 1.20 -7.30
CA ILE A 30 1.05 2.53 -7.51
C ILE A 30 -0.29 2.38 -8.22
N SER A 31 -1.31 3.13 -7.77
CA SER A 31 -2.49 3.41 -8.59
C SER A 31 -2.33 4.78 -9.24
N ASP A 32 -2.25 4.79 -10.56
CA ASP A 32 -2.35 6.01 -11.34
C ASP A 32 -3.79 6.11 -11.91
N PRO A 33 -4.55 7.18 -11.60
CA PRO A 33 -5.87 7.38 -12.18
C PRO A 33 -5.83 7.47 -13.72
N ALA A 34 -4.71 7.82 -14.34
CA ALA A 34 -4.56 7.81 -15.79
C ALA A 34 -4.62 6.38 -16.40
N TRP A 35 -4.17 5.37 -15.66
CA TRP A 35 -4.30 3.95 -16.04
C TRP A 35 -5.74 3.42 -15.86
N SER A 36 -6.52 4.07 -15.00
CA SER A 36 -7.88 3.68 -14.66
C SER A 36 -8.91 4.11 -15.72
N THR A 37 -8.51 4.94 -16.68
CA THR A 37 -9.37 5.36 -17.79
C THR A 37 -9.43 4.23 -18.83
N PRO A 38 -10.60 3.73 -19.23
CA PRO A 38 -10.73 2.81 -20.36
C PRO A 38 -10.23 3.51 -21.63
N GLY A 39 -8.97 3.29 -22.00
CA GLY A 39 -8.26 4.00 -23.07
C GLY A 39 -6.85 4.47 -22.72
N GLY A 40 -6.45 4.44 -21.44
CA GLY A 40 -5.14 4.87 -20.95
C GLY A 40 -4.05 3.80 -21.02
N GLY A 41 -3.63 3.42 -22.22
CA GLY A 41 -2.23 3.08 -22.48
C GLY A 41 -1.73 1.68 -22.13
N GLY A 42 -2.35 0.62 -22.67
CA GLY A 42 -1.81 -0.74 -22.61
C GLY A 42 -2.19 -1.59 -23.82
N GLY A 43 -2.00 -1.07 -25.04
CA GLY A 43 -2.23 -1.84 -26.27
C GLY A 43 -2.36 -0.94 -27.48
N ASP A 44 -1.47 -1.14 -28.44
CA ASP A 44 -1.46 -0.60 -29.79
C ASP A 44 -2.86 -0.45 -30.42
N MET A 45 -3.22 0.76 -30.86
CA MET A 45 -4.12 0.98 -32.01
C MET A 45 -3.85 2.36 -32.62
N ALA A 46 -3.29 2.35 -33.82
CA ALA A 46 -3.12 3.50 -34.68
C ALA A 46 -4.49 4.03 -35.18
N ALA A 47 -4.69 5.34 -35.18
CA ALA A 47 -5.37 6.09 -36.24
C ALA A 47 -5.19 7.61 -36.06
N ASP A 48 -4.73 8.25 -37.12
CA ASP A 48 -4.63 9.69 -37.32
C ASP A 48 -5.96 10.45 -37.10
N ASN A 49 -5.93 11.68 -36.57
CA ASN A 49 -6.02 12.92 -37.38
C ASN A 49 -6.09 14.21 -36.53
N ASN A 50 -5.10 15.08 -36.73
CA ASN A 50 -5.18 16.53 -36.89
C ASN A 50 -6.47 17.30 -36.50
N THR A 51 -6.41 18.21 -35.52
CA THR A 51 -6.63 19.66 -35.73
C THR A 51 -6.47 20.45 -34.42
N SER A 52 -5.63 21.47 -34.52
CA SER A 52 -5.33 22.55 -33.58
C SER A 52 -6.54 23.26 -32.99
N GLY A 53 -6.58 23.38 -31.67
CA GLY A 53 -7.45 24.31 -30.94
C GLY A 53 -6.81 24.70 -29.62
N LEU A 54 -6.50 25.99 -29.45
CA LEU A 54 -5.98 26.57 -28.23
C LEU A 54 -7.02 26.45 -27.09
N SER A 55 -6.63 25.80 -25.99
CA SER A 55 -7.15 26.08 -24.64
C SER A 55 -6.05 25.66 -23.68
N ASP A 56 -5.24 26.60 -23.23
CA ASP A 56 -5.47 27.36 -22.00
C ASP A 56 -5.23 26.47 -20.78
N LYS A 57 -4.38 26.96 -19.88
CA LYS A 57 -3.71 26.20 -18.82
C LYS A 57 -4.64 25.15 -18.21
N SER A 58 -4.42 23.88 -18.54
CA SER A 58 -4.93 22.81 -17.68
C SER A 58 -4.31 23.08 -16.31
N PRO A 59 -5.10 23.37 -15.26
CA PRO A 59 -4.53 23.38 -13.93
C PRO A 59 -3.94 21.99 -13.76
N VAL A 60 -2.67 21.92 -13.34
CA VAL A 60 -2.09 20.66 -12.89
C VAL A 60 -2.94 20.21 -11.70
N THR A 61 -4.04 19.52 -11.97
CA THR A 61 -4.80 18.79 -10.97
C THR A 61 -3.97 17.56 -10.75
N SER A 62 -3.24 17.58 -9.64
CA SER A 62 -2.41 16.51 -9.14
C SER A 62 -3.18 15.18 -9.21
N ALA A 63 -2.98 14.46 -10.31
CA ALA A 63 -3.22 13.03 -10.40
C ALA A 63 -2.10 12.37 -9.60
N ASP A 64 -2.09 12.60 -8.29
CA ASP A 64 -0.98 12.18 -7.45
C ASP A 64 -0.94 10.65 -7.45
N GLU A 65 0.23 10.12 -7.80
CA GLU A 65 0.51 8.69 -7.72
C GLU A 65 0.23 8.21 -6.30
N VAL A 66 -0.76 7.34 -6.12
CA VAL A 66 -1.06 6.77 -4.80
C VAL A 66 -0.26 5.49 -4.64
N HIS A 67 0.73 5.52 -3.76
CA HIS A 67 1.47 4.32 -3.39
C HIS A 67 0.73 3.49 -2.35
N MET A 68 0.87 2.17 -2.46
CA MET A 68 0.27 1.21 -1.54
C MET A 68 1.10 -0.06 -1.45
N VAL A 69 0.84 -0.84 -0.40
CA VAL A 69 1.32 -2.21 -0.22
C VAL A 69 0.12 -3.13 -0.31
N VAL A 70 0.14 -4.06 -1.27
CA VAL A 70 -0.91 -5.06 -1.47
C VAL A 70 -0.38 -6.42 -1.04
N PHE A 71 -1.16 -7.14 -0.24
CA PHE A 71 -0.85 -8.49 0.21
C PHE A 71 -1.69 -9.48 -0.61
N LEU A 72 -1.04 -10.44 -1.24
CA LEU A 72 -1.66 -11.47 -2.07
C LEU A 72 -1.49 -12.85 -1.43
N ASP A 73 -2.51 -13.70 -1.50
CA ASP A 73 -2.39 -15.11 -1.15
C ASP A 73 -1.39 -15.81 -2.07
N GLU A 74 -0.46 -16.61 -1.52
CA GLU A 74 0.61 -17.23 -2.33
C GLU A 74 0.10 -18.21 -3.40
N ASN A 75 -1.06 -18.84 -3.20
CA ASN A 75 -1.56 -19.89 -4.09
C ASN A 75 -2.48 -19.31 -5.17
N ARG A 76 -3.45 -18.50 -4.71
CA ARG A 76 -4.47 -17.93 -5.58
C ARG A 76 -4.02 -16.65 -6.25
N LEU A 77 -3.10 -15.91 -5.62
CA LEU A 77 -2.68 -14.56 -6.02
C LEU A 77 -3.86 -13.58 -5.99
N GLU A 78 -4.81 -13.83 -5.09
CA GLU A 78 -5.93 -12.95 -4.76
C GLU A 78 -5.50 -12.00 -3.63
N GLU A 79 -6.03 -10.78 -3.62
CA GLU A 79 -5.75 -9.79 -2.58
C GLU A 79 -6.31 -10.24 -1.22
N LYS A 80 -5.43 -10.38 -0.22
CA LYS A 80 -5.76 -10.61 1.19
C LYS A 80 -6.03 -9.29 1.91
N ASP A 81 -5.20 -8.28 1.66
CA ASP A 81 -5.26 -6.98 2.34
C ASP A 81 -4.50 -5.90 1.56
N ARG A 82 -4.70 -4.63 1.93
CA ARG A 82 -3.87 -3.51 1.46
C ARG A 82 -3.64 -2.45 2.53
N PHE A 83 -2.53 -1.75 2.37
CA PHE A 83 -2.22 -0.53 3.09
C PHE A 83 -1.89 0.59 2.11
N VAL A 84 -2.70 1.64 2.12
CA VAL A 84 -2.46 2.85 1.29
C VAL A 84 -1.53 3.78 2.06
N LEU A 85 -0.47 4.26 1.39
CA LEU A 85 0.47 5.20 2.00
C LEU A 85 -0.14 6.61 2.11
N ASP A 86 0.51 7.46 2.91
CA ASP A 86 0.09 8.85 3.05
C ASP A 86 0.22 9.59 1.70
N PRO A 87 -0.52 10.70 1.48
CA PRO A 87 -0.32 11.54 0.31
C PRO A 87 1.16 11.93 0.12
N LEU A 88 1.62 11.90 -1.13
CA LEU A 88 3.01 12.15 -1.53
C LEU A 88 4.04 11.18 -0.96
N GLU A 89 3.64 10.15 -0.21
CA GLU A 89 4.54 9.14 0.33
C GLU A 89 4.77 8.03 -0.70
N GLN A 90 6.05 7.71 -0.95
CA GLN A 90 6.47 6.71 -1.92
C GLN A 90 7.08 5.48 -1.25
N ALA A 91 6.63 4.29 -1.65
CA ALA A 91 7.27 3.02 -1.28
C ALA A 91 8.52 2.77 -2.13
N LEU A 92 9.71 2.81 -1.52
CA LEU A 92 10.99 2.73 -2.25
C LEU A 92 11.66 1.36 -2.14
N SER A 93 11.52 0.71 -0.99
CA SER A 93 12.14 -0.58 -0.68
C SER A 93 11.23 -1.42 0.19
N ILE A 94 11.28 -2.75 0.02
CA ILE A 94 10.60 -3.70 0.90
C ILE A 94 11.49 -4.89 1.20
N CYS A 95 11.38 -5.46 2.39
CA CYS A 95 11.99 -6.74 2.73
C CYS A 95 11.17 -7.49 3.77
N ALA A 96 11.14 -8.82 3.69
CA ALA A 96 10.59 -9.68 4.73
C ALA A 96 11.73 -10.20 5.61
N LEU A 97 11.59 -10.10 6.92
CA LEU A 97 12.58 -10.61 7.88
C LEU A 97 11.97 -10.89 9.26
N LYS A 98 12.76 -11.57 10.09
CA LYS A 98 12.52 -11.71 11.53
C LYS A 98 13.54 -10.87 12.29
N PHE A 99 13.10 -10.16 13.33
CA PHE A 99 14.03 -9.49 14.22
C PHE A 99 14.78 -10.50 15.08
N LYS A 100 15.91 -10.07 15.63
CA LYS A 100 16.65 -10.90 16.58
C LYS A 100 15.76 -11.21 17.79
N ASP A 101 15.68 -12.48 18.16
CA ASP A 101 14.92 -12.98 19.30
C ASP A 101 13.39 -12.84 19.19
N ASP A 102 12.86 -12.49 18.01
CA ASP A 102 11.43 -12.50 17.71
C ASP A 102 11.12 -13.55 16.62
N PRO A 103 10.33 -14.60 16.91
CA PRO A 103 9.98 -15.61 15.91
C PRO A 103 9.02 -15.08 14.84
N GLN A 104 8.41 -13.92 15.02
CA GLN A 104 7.46 -13.32 14.09
C GLN A 104 8.17 -12.81 12.83
N GLU A 105 7.64 -13.18 11.66
CA GLU A 105 8.00 -12.56 10.39
C GLU A 105 7.27 -11.23 10.20
N TYR A 106 8.03 -10.24 9.72
CA TYR A 106 7.57 -8.89 9.43
C TYR A 106 7.91 -8.51 8.00
N LEU A 107 7.07 -7.67 7.42
CA LEU A 107 7.42 -6.91 6.22
C LEU A 107 7.86 -5.51 6.64
N LEU A 108 9.06 -5.12 6.24
CA LEU A 108 9.54 -3.75 6.36
C LEU A 108 9.39 -3.04 5.02
N VAL A 109 8.94 -1.80 5.06
CA VAL A 109 8.82 -0.93 3.89
C VAL A 109 9.50 0.39 4.18
N GLY A 110 10.56 0.70 3.44
CA GLY A 110 11.21 2.00 3.50
C GLY A 110 10.50 2.98 2.56
N THR A 111 10.05 4.11 3.10
CA THR A 111 9.31 5.14 2.39
C THR A 111 10.00 6.49 2.44
N ALA A 112 9.60 7.38 1.54
CA ALA A 112 10.00 8.78 1.54
C ALA A 112 8.83 9.65 1.08
N TYR A 113 8.73 10.87 1.58
CA TYR A 113 7.74 11.85 1.11
C TYR A 113 8.36 12.67 -0.01
N SER A 114 7.73 12.66 -1.18
CA SER A 114 8.01 13.62 -2.24
C SER A 114 7.62 15.00 -1.73
N GLY A 115 8.55 15.94 -1.74
CA GLY A 115 8.24 17.32 -1.39
C GLY A 115 7.33 17.99 -2.45
N ASP A 116 6.81 19.15 -2.10
CA ASP A 116 6.12 20.02 -3.07
C ASP A 116 7.08 20.42 -4.20
N GLN A 117 6.56 20.94 -5.31
CA GLN A 117 7.27 21.08 -6.61
C GLN A 117 8.65 21.78 -6.61
N ASP A 118 9.06 22.43 -5.53
CA ASP A 118 10.35 23.08 -5.38
C ASP A 118 11.43 22.21 -4.70
N GLU A 119 11.07 21.04 -4.13
CA GLU A 119 12.02 20.12 -3.50
C GLU A 119 12.52 19.06 -4.49
N PHE A 120 13.82 19.09 -4.79
CA PHE A 120 14.45 18.14 -5.72
C PHE A 120 14.78 16.78 -5.09
N GLU A 121 14.81 16.66 -3.76
CA GLU A 121 15.16 15.42 -3.05
C GLU A 121 14.32 15.27 -1.78
N PRO A 122 13.77 14.07 -1.49
CA PRO A 122 12.96 13.86 -0.30
C PRO A 122 13.78 14.07 0.98
N THR A 123 13.27 14.93 1.86
CA THR A 123 13.93 15.29 3.12
C THR A 123 13.44 14.46 4.32
N ALA A 124 12.29 13.80 4.17
CA ALA A 124 11.66 12.99 5.21
C ALA A 124 11.18 11.64 4.66
N GLY A 125 11.14 10.64 5.55
CA GLY A 125 10.67 9.30 5.25
C GLY A 125 10.47 8.50 6.53
N ARG A 126 9.93 7.28 6.39
CA ARG A 126 9.72 6.38 7.53
C ARG A 126 9.95 4.93 7.12
N ILE A 127 10.10 4.07 8.13
CA ILE A 127 10.09 2.61 7.96
C ILE A 127 8.78 2.12 8.54
N LEU A 128 7.95 1.52 7.70
CA LEU A 128 6.73 0.83 8.13
C LEU A 128 7.06 -0.63 8.41
N VAL A 129 6.61 -1.13 9.55
CA VAL A 129 6.81 -2.52 9.98
C VAL A 129 5.44 -3.19 10.07
N PHE A 130 5.14 -4.08 9.14
CA PHE A 130 3.89 -4.81 9.07
C PHE A 130 4.05 -6.20 9.66
N LYS A 131 3.09 -6.59 10.48
CA LYS A 131 2.85 -7.98 10.88
C LYS A 131 1.57 -8.44 10.20
N LEU A 132 1.66 -9.48 9.37
CA LEU A 132 0.47 -10.07 8.77
C LEU A 132 -0.06 -11.19 9.67
N THR A 133 -1.22 -10.96 10.28
CA THR A 133 -1.92 -11.95 11.12
C THR A 133 -3.02 -12.64 10.32
N ASP A 134 -3.07 -13.97 10.37
CA ASP A 134 -4.23 -14.67 9.84
C ASP A 134 -5.44 -14.46 10.78
N PRO A 135 -6.62 -14.08 10.28
CA PRO A 135 -7.78 -13.82 11.12
C PRO A 135 -8.31 -15.08 11.82
N SER A 136 -7.94 -16.28 11.34
CA SER A 136 -8.25 -17.57 11.98
C SER A 136 -7.27 -17.94 13.10
N ALA A 137 -6.12 -17.27 13.18
CA ALA A 137 -5.16 -17.44 14.26
C ALA A 137 -5.57 -16.56 15.44
N THR A 138 -6.69 -16.89 16.09
CA THR A 138 -7.01 -16.38 17.42
C THR A 138 -5.85 -16.75 18.35
N SER A 139 -5.11 -15.76 18.84
CA SER A 139 -4.17 -15.94 19.95
C SER A 139 -4.93 -16.55 21.13
N PRO A 140 -4.50 -17.69 21.71
CA PRO A 140 -5.05 -18.14 22.97
C PRO A 140 -4.52 -17.19 24.06
N GLY A 141 -5.19 -16.07 24.31
CA GLY A 141 -4.76 -15.18 25.40
C GLY A 141 -5.35 -13.78 25.53
N ASP A 142 -6.04 -13.22 24.53
CA ASP A 142 -6.57 -11.86 24.68
C ASP A 142 -7.93 -11.88 25.40
N GLY A 143 -7.86 -12.05 26.72
CA GLY A 143 -8.95 -11.72 27.62
C GLY A 143 -9.31 -10.25 27.43
N VAL A 144 -10.54 -10.00 27.01
CA VAL A 144 -11.16 -8.67 27.01
C VAL A 144 -11.07 -8.11 28.44
N ALA A 145 -10.15 -7.19 28.67
CA ALA A 145 -10.24 -6.26 29.79
C ALA A 145 -11.26 -5.20 29.38
N SER A 146 -12.54 -5.47 29.68
CA SER A 146 -13.57 -4.43 29.71
C SER A 146 -13.20 -3.45 30.83
N GLY A 147 -12.50 -2.37 30.48
CA GLY A 147 -12.31 -1.23 31.36
C GLY A 147 -13.66 -0.55 31.58
N GLY A 148 -14.35 -0.94 32.65
CA GLY A 148 -15.49 -0.20 33.17
C GLY A 148 -15.01 1.19 33.57
N ARG A 149 -15.63 2.21 32.99
CA ARG A 149 -15.54 3.59 33.47
C ARG A 149 -16.32 3.62 34.78
N GLU A 150 -15.60 3.62 35.90
CA GLU A 150 -16.19 3.96 37.19
C GLU A 150 -16.67 5.42 37.09
N GLU A 151 -17.99 5.60 37.16
CA GLU A 151 -18.61 6.90 37.38
C GLU A 151 -18.49 7.17 38.89
N ASP A 152 -17.56 8.02 39.27
CA ASP A 152 -17.54 8.59 40.62
C ASP A 152 -18.75 9.52 40.75
N GLU A 153 -19.83 8.98 41.32
CA GLU A 153 -20.91 9.75 41.92
C GLU A 153 -20.36 10.43 43.18
N ASP A 154 -19.81 11.64 43.04
CA ASP A 154 -19.59 12.50 44.20
C ASP A 154 -20.91 13.12 44.65
N ASP A 155 -21.26 12.70 45.86
CA ASP A 155 -22.46 12.89 46.62
C ASP A 155 -22.79 14.37 46.88
N VAL A 156 -24.09 14.61 46.93
CA VAL A 156 -24.72 15.81 47.49
C VAL A 156 -24.34 15.92 48.97
N MET A 157 -23.74 17.05 49.39
CA MET A 157 -24.02 17.67 50.70
C MET A 157 -23.31 19.03 50.86
N SER A 158 -24.07 20.12 50.69
CA SER A 158 -24.13 21.34 51.53
C SER A 158 -25.07 22.36 50.91
#